data_AF-A0A3D5W7B4-F1
#
_entry.id   AF-A0A3D5W7B4-F1
#
_cell.length_a   1.000
_cell.length_b   1.000
_cell.length_c   1.000
_cell.angle_alpha   90.00
_cell.angle_beta   90.00
_cell.angle_gamma   90.00
#
_symmetry.space_group_name_H-M   'P 1'
#
loop_
_entity.id
_entity.type
_entity.pdbx_description
1 polymer ?
#
loop_
_entity_poly.entity_id
_entity_poly.type
_entity_poly.pdbx_seq_one_letter_code
_entity_poly.pdbx_strand_id
1 'polypeptide(L)'
;LRIRKMVSQGGMVGAVGPRALDANFDVAVQQCVDPSRLPGALLRLVEKLGATDTELATALQAHPAKNVNGDGPQDHALAELLTQAGSDGAIILGQNALNHADGAALRLAAAKLAQLTGMRLGVLAPANSAGAWWAGAVPHRLPEGVPSKGTGANALEMTDHNVHTALVYGLEPAIDHADPVRLNAMLERAQKVIAFSAFRSAVPDQADLVLPITPYTESSGTFINCNGAMQFSRAALAPRGNSRPGWKVLRVLGNFLSLPDFDYDDISQVSEALKTPPAVTMRPASTDLQNPNQSANERAIAQEAFSLIGELAIYQTDPVVRRSPALAKTRDGLTAKSCRLHPEDLTARGLTEGSEIQVAGGHHRATLQVVADSGVTPGCISVFLGTLETAAFGADVALTIKAVD
;
A
#
# COMPACT_ATOMS: atom_id res chain seq x y z
N LEU A 1 -17.68 -10.68 0.61
CA LEU A 1 -18.96 -11.25 1.14
C LEU A 1 -19.93 -10.18 1.64
N ARG A 2 -19.55 -9.26 2.54
CA ARG A 2 -20.46 -8.22 3.05
C ARG A 2 -21.02 -7.30 1.97
N ILE A 3 -20.16 -6.80 1.07
CA ILE A 3 -20.57 -5.95 -0.07
C ILE A 3 -21.54 -6.69 -0.98
N ARG A 4 -21.21 -7.93 -1.38
CA ARG A 4 -22.12 -8.78 -2.16
C ARG A 4 -23.49 -8.98 -1.49
N LYS A 5 -23.54 -9.19 -0.18
CA LYS A 5 -24.79 -9.32 0.57
C LYS A 5 -25.60 -8.01 0.53
N MET A 6 -24.94 -6.87 0.72
CA MET A 6 -25.57 -5.55 0.59
C MET A 6 -26.16 -5.34 -0.81
N VAL A 7 -25.42 -5.69 -1.87
CA VAL A 7 -25.92 -5.61 -3.26
C VAL A 7 -27.13 -6.53 -3.48
N SER A 8 -27.10 -7.77 -2.96
CA SER A 8 -28.25 -8.68 -3.05
C SER A 8 -29.51 -8.19 -2.32
N GLN A 9 -29.37 -7.20 -1.44
CA GLN A 9 -30.46 -6.56 -0.70
C GLN A 9 -30.87 -5.21 -1.32
N GLY A 10 -30.40 -4.90 -2.53
CA GLY A 10 -30.73 -3.67 -3.25
C GLY A 10 -29.75 -2.52 -3.04
N GLY A 11 -28.64 -2.73 -2.32
CA GLY A 11 -27.60 -1.72 -2.18
C GLY A 11 -26.80 -1.53 -3.47
N MET A 12 -26.20 -0.35 -3.64
CA MET A 12 -25.42 0.01 -4.83
C MET A 12 -23.92 0.08 -4.51
N VAL A 13 -23.09 -0.17 -5.51
CA VAL A 13 -21.64 0.00 -5.42
C VAL A 13 -21.16 0.90 -6.54
N GLY A 14 -20.46 1.97 -6.17
CA GLY A 14 -19.64 2.78 -7.07
C GLY A 14 -18.16 2.45 -6.91
N ALA A 15 -17.40 2.44 -8.00
CA ALA A 15 -15.96 2.21 -7.98
C ALA A 15 -15.21 3.25 -8.81
N VAL A 16 -14.13 3.79 -8.26
CA VAL A 16 -13.17 4.67 -8.95
C VAL A 16 -11.78 4.12 -8.75
N GLY A 17 -11.03 3.91 -9.83
CA GLY A 17 -9.68 3.37 -9.75
C GLY A 17 -9.04 3.23 -11.12
N PRO A 18 -7.78 2.75 -11.18
CA PRO A 18 -7.06 2.62 -12.45
C PRO A 18 -7.35 1.31 -13.20
N ARG A 19 -8.09 0.42 -12.56
CA ARG A 19 -8.51 -0.86 -13.10
C ARG A 19 -9.95 -1.11 -12.69
N ALA A 20 -10.72 -1.70 -13.59
CA ALA A 20 -12.05 -2.21 -13.32
C ALA A 20 -12.05 -3.14 -12.10
N LEU A 21 -13.02 -2.95 -11.20
CA LEU A 21 -13.17 -3.83 -10.05
C LEU A 21 -13.64 -5.20 -10.54
N ASP A 22 -12.79 -6.21 -10.33
CA ASP A 22 -13.15 -7.62 -10.55
C ASP A 22 -14.06 -8.09 -9.38
N ALA A 23 -15.34 -7.77 -9.50
CA ALA A 23 -16.36 -8.07 -8.50
C ALA A 23 -17.22 -9.26 -8.90
N ASN A 24 -17.57 -10.09 -7.91
CA ASN A 24 -18.59 -11.14 -8.07
C ASN A 24 -20.01 -10.65 -7.66
N PHE A 25 -20.26 -9.37 -7.85
CA PHE A 25 -21.51 -8.66 -7.59
C PHE A 25 -21.61 -7.46 -8.53
N ASP A 26 -22.82 -6.95 -8.75
CA ASP A 26 -23.05 -5.84 -9.66
C ASP A 26 -22.43 -4.54 -9.12
N VAL A 27 -21.68 -3.86 -9.99
CA VAL A 27 -21.13 -2.53 -9.75
C VAL A 27 -21.98 -1.54 -10.54
N ALA A 28 -22.74 -0.69 -9.85
CA ALA A 28 -23.69 0.22 -10.45
C ALA A 28 -23.01 1.29 -11.30
N VAL A 29 -21.88 1.80 -10.82
CA VAL A 29 -21.08 2.80 -11.55
C VAL A 29 -19.61 2.48 -11.39
N GLN A 30 -18.88 2.46 -12.50
CA GLN A 30 -17.44 2.24 -12.50
C GLN A 30 -16.73 3.28 -13.37
N GLN A 31 -15.73 3.95 -12.80
CA GLN A 31 -14.88 4.89 -13.49
C GLN A 31 -13.43 4.40 -13.44
N CYS A 32 -12.91 4.01 -14.61
CA CYS A 32 -11.51 3.66 -14.78
C CYS A 32 -10.73 4.89 -15.24
N VAL A 33 -9.69 5.29 -14.50
CA VAL A 33 -8.89 6.48 -14.81
C VAL A 33 -7.41 6.18 -14.64
N ASP A 34 -6.57 6.78 -15.48
CA ASP A 34 -5.12 6.73 -15.30
C ASP A 34 -4.72 7.07 -13.85
N PRO A 35 -3.77 6.34 -13.22
CA PRO A 35 -3.33 6.61 -11.85
C PRO A 35 -3.04 8.09 -11.57
N SER A 36 -2.33 8.78 -12.46
CA SER A 36 -1.98 10.20 -12.31
C SER A 36 -3.20 11.13 -12.26
N ARG A 37 -4.35 10.66 -12.78
CA ARG A 37 -5.62 11.40 -12.83
C ARG A 37 -6.57 11.03 -11.70
N LEU A 38 -6.27 9.99 -10.93
CA LEU A 38 -7.12 9.51 -9.84
C LEU A 38 -7.40 10.58 -8.78
N PRO A 39 -6.40 11.39 -8.32
CA PRO A 39 -6.67 12.51 -7.43
C PRO A 39 -7.74 13.44 -8.00
N GLY A 40 -7.51 13.96 -9.21
CA GLY A 40 -8.41 14.88 -9.89
C GLY A 40 -9.85 14.34 -10.04
N ALA A 41 -10.00 13.04 -10.32
CA ALA A 41 -11.33 12.41 -10.39
C ALA A 41 -12.08 12.48 -9.06
N LEU A 42 -11.44 12.14 -7.93
CA LEU A 42 -12.06 12.27 -6.61
C LEU A 42 -12.34 13.73 -6.25
N LEU A 43 -11.48 14.66 -6.64
CA LEU A 43 -11.69 16.10 -6.39
C LEU A 43 -12.92 16.64 -7.12
N ARG A 44 -13.12 16.27 -8.39
CA ARG A 44 -14.32 16.66 -9.14
C ARG A 44 -15.60 16.13 -8.51
N LEU A 45 -15.55 14.92 -7.95
CA LEU A 45 -16.69 14.35 -7.23
C LEU A 45 -17.03 15.16 -5.97
N VAL A 46 -16.02 15.66 -5.26
CA VAL A 46 -16.20 16.59 -4.12
C VAL A 46 -16.84 17.90 -4.57
N GLU A 47 -16.39 18.48 -5.69
CA GLU A 47 -16.96 19.71 -6.26
C GLU A 47 -18.43 19.53 -6.66
N LYS A 48 -18.77 18.41 -7.31
CA LYS A 48 -20.14 18.09 -7.73
C LYS A 48 -21.12 17.94 -6.57
N LEU A 49 -20.66 17.45 -5.42
CA LEU A 49 -21.48 17.34 -4.21
C LEU A 49 -21.60 18.67 -3.44
N GLY A 50 -21.08 19.76 -3.98
CA GLY A 50 -21.33 21.11 -3.48
C GLY A 50 -20.42 21.52 -2.31
N ALA A 51 -19.13 21.17 -2.34
CA ALA A 51 -18.17 21.68 -1.36
C ALA A 51 -18.08 23.22 -1.41
N THR A 52 -18.58 23.90 -0.37
CA THR A 52 -18.54 25.37 -0.22
C THR A 52 -17.26 25.88 0.48
N ASP A 53 -16.35 24.97 0.80
CA ASP A 53 -15.16 25.20 1.61
C ASP A 53 -14.02 25.85 0.79
N THR A 54 -13.70 27.12 1.08
CA THR A 54 -12.81 27.96 0.28
C THR A 54 -11.34 27.52 0.36
N GLU A 55 -10.90 26.98 1.50
CA GLU A 55 -9.53 26.48 1.68
C GLU A 55 -9.30 25.21 0.87
N LEU A 56 -10.28 24.29 0.89
CA LEU A 56 -10.23 23.09 0.09
C LEU A 56 -10.35 23.45 -1.39
N ALA A 57 -11.29 24.30 -1.80
CA ALA A 57 -11.40 24.77 -3.18
C ALA A 57 -10.07 25.34 -3.70
N THR A 58 -9.29 26.02 -2.84
CA THR A 58 -7.95 26.55 -3.15
C THR A 58 -6.91 25.43 -3.28
N ALA A 59 -6.81 24.51 -2.31
CA ALA A 59 -5.90 23.37 -2.37
C ALA A 59 -6.19 22.44 -3.55
N LEU A 60 -7.47 22.30 -3.92
CA LEU A 60 -7.96 21.52 -5.06
C LEU A 60 -7.72 22.24 -6.39
N GLN A 61 -7.89 23.57 -6.45
CA GLN A 61 -7.59 24.39 -7.63
C GLN A 61 -6.09 24.41 -7.97
N ALA A 62 -5.24 24.34 -6.95
CA ALA A 62 -3.79 24.25 -7.14
C ALA A 62 -3.30 22.86 -7.59
N HIS A 63 -4.13 21.81 -7.48
CA HIS A 63 -3.70 20.46 -7.82
C HIS A 63 -3.62 20.27 -9.35
N PRO A 64 -2.45 19.92 -9.93
CA PRO A 64 -2.25 19.90 -11.38
C PRO A 64 -3.18 18.93 -12.13
N ALA A 65 -3.59 17.83 -11.49
CA ALA A 65 -4.54 16.86 -12.05
C ALA A 65 -5.96 17.41 -12.35
N LYS A 66 -6.32 18.61 -11.85
CA LYS A 66 -7.67 19.19 -12.04
C LYS A 66 -8.01 19.45 -13.52
N ASN A 67 -7.02 19.85 -14.32
CA ASN A 67 -7.24 20.32 -15.69
C ASN A 67 -7.06 19.25 -16.77
N VAL A 68 -6.83 17.99 -16.39
CA VAL A 68 -6.38 16.95 -17.33
C VAL A 68 -7.54 16.25 -18.07
N ASN A 69 -8.81 16.49 -17.70
CA ASN A 69 -9.99 16.20 -18.54
C ASN A 69 -11.29 16.80 -17.98
N GLY A 70 -12.26 17.05 -18.88
CA GLY A 70 -13.59 17.58 -18.58
C GLY A 70 -14.54 16.60 -17.90
N ASP A 71 -15.67 17.14 -17.46
CA ASP A 71 -16.75 16.47 -16.73
C ASP A 71 -17.39 15.32 -17.54
N GLY A 72 -17.15 14.06 -17.13
CA GLY A 72 -17.60 12.87 -17.86
C GLY A 72 -18.96 12.32 -17.38
N PRO A 73 -19.60 11.43 -18.16
CA PRO A 73 -20.84 10.75 -17.76
C PRO A 73 -20.67 9.94 -16.46
N GLN A 74 -19.51 9.32 -16.25
CA GLN A 74 -19.23 8.55 -15.04
C GLN A 74 -19.09 9.43 -13.79
N ASP A 75 -18.55 10.65 -13.91
CA ASP A 75 -18.45 11.59 -12.78
C ASP A 75 -19.87 11.98 -12.29
N HIS A 76 -20.81 12.20 -13.22
CA HIS A 76 -22.21 12.46 -12.91
C HIS A 76 -22.90 11.26 -12.25
N ALA A 77 -22.75 10.07 -12.83
CA ALA A 77 -23.36 8.85 -12.30
C ALA A 77 -22.85 8.52 -10.88
N LEU A 78 -21.57 8.76 -10.60
CA LEU A 78 -21.01 8.60 -9.24
C LEU A 78 -21.58 9.64 -8.26
N ALA A 79 -21.72 10.90 -8.69
CA ALA A 79 -22.31 11.94 -7.87
C ALA A 79 -23.78 11.61 -7.54
N GLU A 80 -24.56 11.20 -8.53
CA GLU A 80 -25.94 10.74 -8.37
C GLU A 80 -26.03 9.55 -7.41
N LEU A 81 -25.15 8.54 -7.56
CA LEU A 81 -25.10 7.39 -6.64
C LEU A 81 -24.85 7.84 -5.19
N LEU A 82 -23.89 8.76 -4.97
CA LEU A 82 -23.59 9.28 -3.64
C LEU A 82 -24.75 10.11 -3.07
N THR A 83 -25.39 10.95 -3.89
CA THR A 83 -26.57 11.73 -3.49
C THR A 83 -27.75 10.82 -3.14
N GLN A 84 -28.00 9.78 -3.93
CA GLN A 84 -29.08 8.82 -3.70
C GLN A 84 -28.86 8.00 -2.43
N ALA A 85 -27.62 7.56 -2.18
CA ALA A 85 -27.27 6.82 -0.99
C ALA A 85 -27.29 7.68 0.30
N GLY A 86 -27.02 8.99 0.17
CA GLY A 86 -26.99 9.92 1.31
C GLY A 86 -26.01 9.47 2.38
N SER A 87 -26.44 9.40 3.65
CA SER A 87 -25.60 8.95 4.76
C SER A 87 -25.63 7.43 4.99
N ASP A 88 -26.50 6.69 4.31
CA ASP A 88 -26.68 5.24 4.47
C ASP A 88 -25.65 4.47 3.63
N GLY A 89 -24.37 4.69 3.92
CA GLY A 89 -23.28 4.13 3.15
C GLY A 89 -21.91 4.24 3.80
N ALA A 90 -20.90 3.80 3.07
CA ALA A 90 -19.51 3.92 3.46
C ALA A 90 -18.63 4.18 2.23
N ILE A 91 -17.64 5.03 2.41
CA ILE A 91 -16.55 5.25 1.45
C ILE A 91 -15.37 4.41 1.91
N ILE A 92 -14.80 3.62 1.00
CA ILE A 92 -13.72 2.68 1.35
C ILE A 92 -12.52 2.95 0.44
N LEU A 93 -11.38 3.25 1.04
CA LEU A 93 -10.11 3.36 0.32
C LEU A 93 -9.40 1.99 0.28
N GLY A 94 -9.07 1.55 -0.92
CA GLY A 94 -8.26 0.36 -1.19
C GLY A 94 -6.75 0.66 -1.25
N GLN A 95 -5.95 -0.38 -1.48
CA GLN A 95 -4.49 -0.32 -1.52
C GLN A 95 -3.96 0.65 -2.58
N ASN A 96 -4.57 0.69 -3.78
CA ASN A 96 -4.14 1.60 -4.84
C ASN A 96 -4.22 3.08 -4.41
N ALA A 97 -5.18 3.45 -3.55
CA ALA A 97 -5.26 4.80 -3.01
C ALA A 97 -4.27 5.05 -1.86
N LEU A 98 -3.93 4.02 -1.09
CA LEU A 98 -2.98 4.12 0.03
C LEU A 98 -1.53 4.23 -0.44
N ASN A 99 -1.19 3.50 -1.50
CA ASN A 99 0.15 3.40 -2.06
C ASN A 99 0.40 4.42 -3.19
N HIS A 100 -0.59 5.23 -3.55
CA HIS A 100 -0.44 6.28 -4.55
C HIS A 100 0.53 7.37 -4.06
N ALA A 101 1.34 7.93 -4.97
CA ALA A 101 2.23 9.05 -4.67
C ALA A 101 1.46 10.25 -4.07
N ASP A 102 0.28 10.54 -4.61
CA ASP A 102 -0.65 11.56 -4.13
C ASP A 102 -1.65 11.02 -3.09
N GLY A 103 -1.30 9.97 -2.34
CA GLY A 103 -2.20 9.31 -1.39
C GLY A 103 -2.75 10.24 -0.31
N ALA A 104 -2.03 11.33 0.01
CA ALA A 104 -2.53 12.38 0.91
C ALA A 104 -3.75 13.11 0.31
N ALA A 105 -3.69 13.49 -0.96
CA ALA A 105 -4.80 14.13 -1.66
C ALA A 105 -6.01 13.20 -1.78
N LEU A 106 -5.78 11.92 -2.09
CA LEU A 106 -6.85 10.91 -2.15
C LEU A 106 -7.55 10.73 -0.79
N ARG A 107 -6.78 10.67 0.31
CA ARG A 107 -7.34 10.57 1.67
C ARG A 107 -8.12 11.82 2.06
N LEU A 108 -7.62 13.00 1.72
CA LEU A 108 -8.32 14.26 2.00
C LEU A 108 -9.64 14.35 1.22
N ALA A 109 -9.62 14.03 -0.08
CA ALA A 109 -10.81 14.02 -0.91
C ALA A 109 -11.87 13.04 -0.39
N ALA A 110 -11.47 11.81 -0.05
CA ALA A 110 -12.36 10.81 0.52
C ALA A 110 -12.94 11.24 1.88
N ALA A 111 -12.15 11.90 2.72
CA ALA A 111 -12.64 12.46 3.98
C ALA A 111 -13.66 13.56 3.75
N LYS A 112 -13.48 14.41 2.73
CA LYS A 112 -14.46 15.43 2.37
C LYS A 112 -15.74 14.82 1.82
N LEU A 113 -15.64 13.84 0.93
CA LEU A 113 -16.81 13.10 0.43
C LEU A 113 -17.61 12.51 1.60
N ALA A 114 -16.92 11.87 2.56
CA ALA A 114 -17.56 11.33 3.76
C ALA A 114 -18.24 12.42 4.62
N GLN A 115 -17.61 13.60 4.73
CA GLN A 115 -18.21 14.74 5.42
C GLN A 115 -19.48 15.26 4.71
N LEU A 116 -19.43 15.39 3.38
CA LEU A 116 -20.54 15.93 2.57
C LEU A 116 -21.74 14.98 2.53
N THR A 117 -21.49 13.66 2.47
CA THR A 117 -22.55 12.65 2.42
C THR A 117 -23.02 12.23 3.82
N GLY A 118 -22.22 12.46 4.87
CA GLY A 118 -22.44 11.90 6.20
C GLY A 118 -22.09 10.42 6.31
N MET A 119 -21.45 9.83 5.30
CA MET A 119 -21.02 8.44 5.30
C MET A 119 -19.79 8.21 6.17
N ARG A 120 -19.55 6.94 6.54
CA ARG A 120 -18.30 6.53 7.21
C ARG A 120 -17.17 6.34 6.21
N LEU A 121 -15.97 6.81 6.55
CA LEU A 121 -14.75 6.55 5.79
C LEU A 121 -13.98 5.36 6.39
N GLY A 122 -13.78 4.31 5.61
CA GLY A 122 -12.99 3.14 5.94
C GLY A 122 -11.75 3.01 5.06
N VAL A 123 -10.74 2.30 5.58
CA VAL A 123 -9.49 2.00 4.86
C VAL A 123 -9.22 0.50 4.95
N LEU A 124 -8.97 -0.13 3.80
CA LEU A 124 -8.55 -1.53 3.74
C LEU A 124 -7.03 -1.62 3.91
N ALA A 125 -6.55 -1.37 5.12
CA ALA A 125 -5.12 -1.33 5.41
C ALA A 125 -4.49 -2.75 5.46
N PRO A 126 -3.17 -2.89 5.21
CA PRO A 126 -2.48 -4.18 5.33
C PRO A 126 -2.57 -4.77 6.75
N ALA A 127 -2.29 -6.08 6.87
CA ALA A 127 -2.42 -6.82 8.11
C ALA A 127 -1.67 -6.14 9.27
N ASN A 128 -2.39 -5.85 10.35
CA ASN A 128 -1.90 -5.20 11.57
C ASN A 128 -1.23 -3.82 11.40
N SER A 129 -1.35 -3.18 10.25
CA SER A 129 -0.80 -1.84 10.05
C SER A 129 -1.40 -0.86 11.06
N ALA A 130 -2.72 -0.90 11.31
CA ALA A 130 -3.37 -0.13 12.36
C ALA A 130 -2.72 -0.35 13.76
N GLY A 131 -2.31 -1.58 14.06
CA GLY A 131 -1.59 -1.92 15.30
C GLY A 131 -0.19 -1.30 15.34
N ALA A 132 0.55 -1.34 14.24
CA ALA A 132 1.87 -0.71 14.14
C ALA A 132 1.78 0.81 14.34
N TRP A 133 0.81 1.47 13.69
CA TRP A 133 0.56 2.91 13.91
C TRP A 133 0.15 3.23 15.35
N TRP A 134 -0.69 2.38 15.96
CA TRP A 134 -1.12 2.55 17.36
C TRP A 134 0.01 2.35 18.35
N ALA A 135 0.92 1.41 18.08
CA ALA A 135 2.11 1.15 18.88
C ALA A 135 3.23 2.19 18.67
N GLY A 136 3.03 3.21 17.83
CA GLY A 136 4.02 4.25 17.58
C GLY A 136 5.18 3.80 16.67
N ALA A 137 4.98 2.77 15.83
CA ALA A 137 5.98 2.34 14.84
C ALA A 137 6.01 3.28 13.61
N VAL A 138 6.03 4.59 13.86
CA VAL A 138 6.13 5.67 12.87
C VAL A 138 6.95 6.82 13.44
N PRO A 139 7.67 7.59 12.62
CA PRO A 139 8.67 8.54 13.13
C PRO A 139 8.11 9.74 13.90
N HIS A 140 6.86 10.13 13.61
CA HIS A 140 6.25 11.37 14.10
C HIS A 140 5.30 11.15 15.30
N ARG A 141 5.15 9.92 15.79
CA ARG A 141 4.27 9.59 16.91
C ARG A 141 4.88 8.54 17.84
N LEU A 142 4.67 8.76 19.13
CA LEU A 142 4.80 7.76 20.18
C LEU A 142 3.55 6.86 20.20
N PRO A 143 3.51 5.79 21.04
CA PRO A 143 2.33 4.96 21.17
C PRO A 143 1.05 5.75 21.51
N GLU A 144 -0.10 5.16 21.19
CA GLU A 144 -1.44 5.75 21.39
C GLU A 144 -1.68 7.04 20.59
N GLY A 145 -0.87 7.27 19.55
CA GLY A 145 -1.00 8.43 18.68
C GLY A 145 -0.46 9.73 19.28
N VAL A 146 0.28 9.67 20.39
CA VAL A 146 0.88 10.84 21.04
C VAL A 146 1.92 11.46 20.09
N PRO A 147 1.83 12.76 19.74
CA PRO A 147 2.82 13.40 18.88
C PRO A 147 4.24 13.28 19.45
N SER A 148 5.19 12.86 18.61
CA SER A 148 6.60 12.87 18.97
C SER A 148 7.18 14.26 18.76
N LYS A 149 8.10 14.68 19.63
CA LYS A 149 8.92 15.89 19.42
C LYS A 149 10.12 15.64 18.49
N GLY A 150 10.37 14.38 18.13
CA GLY A 150 11.52 13.97 17.33
C GLY A 150 11.33 14.24 15.83
N THR A 151 12.45 14.30 15.12
CA THR A 151 12.54 14.48 13.65
C THR A 151 12.87 13.16 12.96
N GLY A 152 12.20 12.07 13.36
CA GLY A 152 12.45 10.76 12.75
C GLY A 152 12.18 10.78 11.24
N ALA A 153 12.95 10.00 10.49
CA ALA A 153 12.77 9.85 9.04
C ALA A 153 11.70 8.80 8.73
N ASN A 154 10.91 9.02 7.67
CA ASN A 154 10.04 7.99 7.10
C ASN A 154 10.84 6.94 6.32
N ALA A 155 10.20 5.83 5.93
CA ALA A 155 10.89 4.71 5.28
C ALA A 155 11.69 5.10 4.02
N LEU A 156 11.17 6.02 3.21
CA LEU A 156 11.86 6.51 2.02
C LEU A 156 13.02 7.45 2.40
N GLU A 157 12.78 8.41 3.29
CA GLU A 157 13.82 9.33 3.78
C GLU A 157 14.99 8.56 4.42
N MET A 158 14.70 7.49 5.18
CA MET A 158 15.70 6.62 5.80
C MET A 158 16.74 6.10 4.79
N THR A 159 16.38 5.93 3.51
CA THR A 159 17.30 5.47 2.46
C THR A 159 18.37 6.50 2.05
N ASP A 160 18.19 7.77 2.41
CA ASP A 160 19.17 8.84 2.16
C ASP A 160 20.14 9.06 3.32
N HIS A 161 19.82 8.52 4.49
CA HIS A 161 20.66 8.71 5.65
C HIS A 161 21.94 7.88 5.57
N ASN A 162 23.02 8.45 6.10
CA ASN A 162 24.23 7.71 6.43
C ASN A 162 24.15 7.33 7.91
N VAL A 163 23.80 6.06 8.17
CA VAL A 163 23.64 5.54 9.53
C VAL A 163 24.83 4.69 9.93
N HIS A 164 25.25 4.76 11.19
CA HIS A 164 26.22 3.82 11.73
C HIS A 164 25.61 2.42 11.82
N THR A 165 24.40 2.29 12.37
CA THR A 165 23.72 1.00 12.56
C THR A 165 22.33 1.03 11.95
N ALA A 166 22.02 0.05 11.12
CA ALA A 166 20.68 -0.24 10.61
C ALA A 166 20.11 -1.48 11.31
N LEU A 167 18.90 -1.36 11.87
CA LEU A 167 18.12 -2.48 12.38
C LEU A 167 17.03 -2.82 11.36
N VAL A 168 17.12 -4.00 10.75
CA VAL A 168 16.15 -4.49 9.76
C VAL A 168 15.26 -5.52 10.45
N TYR A 169 14.00 -5.18 10.72
CA TYR A 169 13.11 -6.02 11.53
C TYR A 169 11.96 -6.62 10.72
N GLY A 170 12.01 -7.94 10.47
CA GLY A 170 10.93 -8.66 9.80
C GLY A 170 10.65 -8.20 8.36
N LEU A 171 11.65 -7.58 7.72
CA LEU A 171 11.58 -6.95 6.41
C LEU A 171 12.55 -7.66 5.45
N GLU A 172 12.14 -7.91 4.20
CA GLU A 172 13.02 -8.33 3.10
C GLU A 172 13.40 -7.12 2.24
N PRO A 173 14.58 -6.48 2.42
CA PRO A 173 14.88 -5.18 1.79
C PRO A 173 14.79 -5.16 0.26
N ALA A 174 15.06 -6.29 -0.39
CA ALA A 174 14.96 -6.44 -1.83
C ALA A 174 13.50 -6.47 -2.36
N ILE A 175 12.51 -6.61 -1.48
CA ILE A 175 11.11 -6.89 -1.85
C ILE A 175 10.12 -5.95 -1.16
N ASP A 176 10.28 -5.75 0.15
CA ASP A 176 9.26 -5.14 1.02
C ASP A 176 9.44 -3.60 1.17
N HIS A 177 10.13 -2.95 0.22
CA HIS A 177 10.31 -1.50 0.16
C HIS A 177 9.91 -0.95 -1.20
N ALA A 178 9.39 0.27 -1.26
CA ALA A 178 8.97 0.90 -2.52
C ALA A 178 10.16 1.13 -3.47
N ASP A 179 11.34 1.43 -2.91
CA ASP A 179 12.59 1.57 -3.63
C ASP A 179 13.66 0.63 -3.02
N PRO A 180 13.66 -0.66 -3.38
CA PRO A 180 14.60 -1.62 -2.83
C PRO A 180 16.05 -1.36 -3.28
N VAL A 181 16.25 -0.72 -4.44
CA VAL A 181 17.59 -0.37 -4.94
C VAL A 181 18.23 0.66 -4.01
N ARG A 182 17.51 1.74 -3.70
CA ARG A 182 17.99 2.79 -2.80
C ARG A 182 18.13 2.31 -1.36
N LEU A 183 17.22 1.46 -0.89
CA LEU A 183 17.33 0.84 0.43
C LEU A 183 18.58 -0.04 0.54
N ASN A 184 18.84 -0.92 -0.43
CA ASN A 184 20.04 -1.76 -0.44
C ASN A 184 21.31 -0.91 -0.48
N ALA A 185 21.34 0.16 -1.30
CA ALA A 185 22.47 1.08 -1.33
C ALA A 185 22.69 1.79 0.02
N MET A 186 21.63 2.08 0.78
CA MET A 186 21.76 2.60 2.16
C MET A 186 22.34 1.55 3.11
N LEU A 187 21.85 0.31 3.03
CA LEU A 187 22.37 -0.79 3.85
C LEU A 187 23.85 -1.08 3.57
N GLU A 188 24.30 -0.95 2.31
CA GLU A 188 25.72 -1.07 1.94
C GLU A 188 26.59 0.05 2.52
N ARG A 189 26.03 1.25 2.68
CA ARG A 189 26.72 2.39 3.31
C ARG A 189 26.71 2.32 4.85
N ALA A 190 25.81 1.53 5.44
CA ALA A 190 25.73 1.39 6.89
C ALA A 190 26.95 0.64 7.43
N GLN A 191 27.50 1.08 8.56
CA GLN A 191 28.67 0.42 9.17
C GLN A 191 28.30 -0.91 9.85
N LYS A 192 27.05 -1.03 10.32
CA LYS A 192 26.49 -2.23 10.93
C LYS A 192 25.07 -2.47 10.47
N VAL A 193 24.78 -3.67 9.99
CA VAL A 193 23.41 -4.10 9.67
C VAL A 193 23.04 -5.30 10.56
N ILE A 194 21.99 -5.13 11.37
CA ILE A 194 21.45 -6.18 12.24
C ILE A 194 20.07 -6.57 11.71
N ALA A 195 19.94 -7.81 11.27
CA ALA A 195 18.71 -8.34 10.71
C ALA A 195 17.96 -9.23 11.70
N PHE A 196 16.70 -8.91 11.97
CA PHE A 196 15.77 -9.78 12.70
C PHE A 196 14.90 -10.49 11.68
N SER A 197 15.14 -11.78 11.47
CA SER A 197 14.46 -12.52 10.40
C SER A 197 14.00 -13.90 10.85
N ALA A 198 12.85 -14.32 10.33
CA ALA A 198 12.31 -15.67 10.48
C ALA A 198 12.83 -16.64 9.39
N PHE A 199 13.35 -16.12 8.27
CA PHE A 199 13.77 -16.93 7.13
C PHE A 199 15.18 -16.57 6.69
N ARG A 200 16.02 -17.57 6.45
CA ARG A 200 17.39 -17.34 5.95
C ARG A 200 17.40 -16.57 4.62
N SER A 201 16.50 -16.90 3.70
CA SER A 201 16.37 -16.22 2.41
C SER A 201 15.84 -14.78 2.50
N ALA A 202 15.39 -14.34 3.68
CA ALA A 202 14.93 -12.98 3.95
C ALA A 202 16.03 -12.11 4.58
N VAL A 203 17.17 -12.70 4.92
CA VAL A 203 18.31 -11.96 5.48
C VAL A 203 18.97 -11.18 4.35
N PRO A 204 19.15 -9.85 4.47
CA PRO A 204 19.87 -9.07 3.47
C PRO A 204 21.35 -9.45 3.45
N ASP A 205 21.97 -9.44 2.27
CA ASP A 205 23.37 -9.79 2.09
C ASP A 205 24.32 -8.88 2.90
N GLN A 206 23.87 -7.67 3.22
CA GLN A 206 24.61 -6.69 4.01
C GLN A 206 24.61 -7.00 5.52
N ALA A 207 23.84 -7.98 6.01
CA ALA A 207 23.70 -8.26 7.44
C ALA A 207 25.02 -8.74 8.10
N ASP A 208 25.53 -7.97 9.06
CA ASP A 208 26.64 -8.39 9.94
C ASP A 208 26.19 -9.39 11.02
N LEU A 209 24.96 -9.21 11.51
CA LEU A 209 24.39 -10.00 12.61
C LEU A 209 22.96 -10.37 12.26
N VAL A 210 22.61 -11.64 12.50
CA VAL A 210 21.25 -12.14 12.34
C VAL A 210 20.70 -12.58 13.69
N LEU A 211 19.55 -12.02 14.06
CA LEU A 211 18.79 -12.39 15.24
C LEU A 211 17.54 -13.18 14.81
N PRO A 212 17.50 -14.51 15.00
CA PRO A 212 16.38 -15.33 14.56
C PRO A 212 15.09 -15.04 15.34
N ILE A 213 14.08 -14.52 14.66
CA ILE A 213 12.75 -14.26 15.24
C ILE A 213 11.73 -15.27 14.73
N THR A 214 10.67 -15.53 15.51
CA THR A 214 9.60 -16.43 15.09
C THR A 214 8.60 -15.74 14.14
N PRO A 215 8.02 -16.46 13.16
CA PRO A 215 6.85 -15.97 12.42
C PRO A 215 5.61 -15.91 13.34
N TYR A 216 4.55 -15.23 12.88
CA TYR A 216 3.32 -15.06 13.67
C TYR A 216 2.65 -16.39 14.07
N THR A 217 2.90 -17.48 13.34
CA THR A 217 2.38 -18.82 13.65
C THR A 217 3.01 -19.45 14.90
N GLU A 218 4.18 -18.96 15.31
CA GLU A 218 5.00 -19.47 16.42
C GLU A 218 5.07 -18.47 17.60
N SER A 219 4.40 -17.32 17.51
CA SER A 219 4.34 -16.32 18.57
C SER A 219 2.91 -15.92 18.88
N SER A 220 2.57 -15.87 20.16
CA SER A 220 1.36 -15.17 20.62
C SER A 220 1.55 -13.66 20.44
N GLY A 221 0.45 -12.93 20.27
CA GLY A 221 0.47 -11.48 20.11
C GLY A 221 -0.93 -10.90 19.89
N THR A 222 -1.01 -9.57 20.01
CA THR A 222 -2.25 -8.82 19.80
C THR A 222 -2.17 -8.06 18.47
N PHE A 223 -3.24 -8.16 17.67
CA PHE A 223 -3.35 -7.54 16.35
C PHE A 223 -4.55 -6.60 16.31
N ILE A 224 -4.45 -5.49 15.57
CA ILE A 224 -5.56 -4.57 15.34
C ILE A 224 -6.02 -4.71 13.90
N ASN A 225 -7.28 -5.08 13.69
CA ASN A 225 -7.85 -5.22 12.36
C ASN A 225 -8.31 -3.88 11.77
N CYS A 226 -8.79 -3.89 10.52
CA CYS A 226 -9.24 -2.68 9.82
C CYS A 226 -10.47 -1.99 10.44
N ASN A 227 -11.17 -2.63 11.38
CA ASN A 227 -12.26 -2.02 12.16
C ASN A 227 -11.77 -1.40 13.48
N GLY A 228 -10.46 -1.46 13.77
CA GLY A 228 -9.89 -1.02 15.04
C GLY A 228 -10.05 -2.01 16.19
N ALA A 229 -10.53 -3.23 15.92
CA ALA A 229 -10.70 -4.22 16.99
C ALA A 229 -9.36 -4.89 17.30
N MET A 230 -8.98 -4.87 18.57
CA MET A 230 -7.85 -5.65 19.08
C MET A 230 -8.23 -7.12 19.21
N GLN A 231 -7.37 -8.00 18.72
CA GLN A 231 -7.59 -9.43 18.67
C GLN A 231 -6.32 -10.14 19.13
N PHE A 232 -6.45 -10.97 20.15
CA PHE A 232 -5.35 -11.80 20.60
C PHE A 232 -5.26 -13.08 19.76
N SER A 233 -4.06 -13.40 19.30
CA SER A 233 -3.73 -14.66 18.66
C SER A 233 -2.75 -15.45 19.52
N ARG A 234 -3.00 -16.74 19.69
CA ARG A 234 -2.09 -17.68 20.36
C ARG A 234 -1.15 -18.31 19.35
N ALA A 235 0.10 -18.55 19.77
CA ALA A 235 1.02 -19.37 18.99
C ALA A 235 0.38 -20.73 18.67
N ALA A 236 0.37 -21.10 17.39
CA ALA A 236 -0.14 -22.39 16.92
C ALA A 236 0.94 -23.49 17.01
N LEU A 237 2.21 -23.10 16.94
CA LEU A 237 3.37 -23.98 16.95
C LEU A 237 4.42 -23.48 17.95
N ALA A 238 5.27 -24.40 18.42
CA ALA A 238 6.44 -24.02 19.19
C ALA A 238 7.51 -23.35 18.29
N PRO A 239 8.30 -22.39 18.82
CA PRO A 239 9.42 -21.79 18.11
C PRO A 239 10.39 -22.84 17.55
N ARG A 240 10.78 -22.69 16.29
CA ARG A 240 11.74 -23.61 15.64
C ARG A 240 13.19 -23.32 16.01
N GLY A 241 13.88 -24.36 16.52
CA GLY A 241 15.30 -24.28 16.85
C GLY A 241 15.59 -23.21 17.90
N ASN A 242 16.50 -22.29 17.56
CA ASN A 242 16.89 -21.19 18.44
C ASN A 242 16.11 -19.90 18.21
N SER A 243 15.07 -19.91 17.36
CA SER A 243 14.23 -18.72 17.18
C SER A 243 13.51 -18.34 18.47
N ARG A 244 13.23 -17.05 18.63
CA ARG A 244 12.48 -16.52 19.76
C ARG A 244 11.42 -15.54 19.26
N PRO A 245 10.28 -15.39 19.95
CA PRO A 245 9.37 -14.27 19.72
C PRO A 245 10.13 -12.95 19.63
N GLY A 246 9.89 -12.17 18.58
CA GLY A 246 10.70 -10.98 18.30
C GLY A 246 10.67 -9.95 19.43
N TRP A 247 9.54 -9.82 20.14
CA TRP A 247 9.46 -8.99 21.34
C TRP A 247 10.42 -9.42 22.45
N LYS A 248 10.67 -10.73 22.64
CA LYS A 248 11.64 -11.23 23.62
C LYS A 248 13.06 -10.88 23.23
N VAL A 249 13.36 -10.91 21.92
CA VAL A 249 14.67 -10.51 21.40
C VAL A 249 14.90 -9.02 21.63
N LEU A 250 13.91 -8.18 21.28
CA LEU A 250 13.96 -6.73 21.52
C LEU A 250 14.07 -6.42 23.02
N ARG A 251 13.34 -7.15 23.86
CA ARG A 251 13.41 -7.04 25.32
C ARG A 251 14.82 -7.26 25.85
N VAL A 252 15.42 -8.39 25.50
CA VAL A 252 16.77 -8.73 25.94
C VAL A 252 17.78 -7.70 25.41
N LEU A 253 17.63 -7.24 24.17
CA LEU A 253 18.47 -6.19 23.60
C LEU A 253 18.35 -4.87 24.37
N GLY A 254 17.13 -4.44 24.71
CA GLY A 254 16.88 -3.27 25.54
C GLY A 254 17.59 -3.37 26.90
N ASN A 255 17.51 -4.53 27.55
CA ASN A 255 18.20 -4.78 28.82
C ASN A 255 19.73 -4.72 28.69
N PHE A 256 20.30 -5.31 27.64
CA PHE A 256 21.75 -5.21 27.37
C PHE A 256 22.21 -3.77 27.13
N LEU A 257 21.35 -2.96 26.51
CA LEU A 257 21.60 -1.54 26.28
C LEU A 257 21.27 -0.66 27.50
N SER A 258 20.82 -1.26 28.62
CA SER A 258 20.37 -0.56 29.82
C SER A 258 19.28 0.49 29.54
N LEU A 259 18.40 0.20 28.58
CA LEU A 259 17.23 1.04 28.28
C LEU A 259 16.13 0.81 29.32
N PRO A 260 15.39 1.85 29.73
CA PRO A 260 14.25 1.69 30.63
C PRO A 260 13.09 0.96 29.94
N ASP A 261 12.14 0.47 30.75
CA ASP A 261 10.86 -0.10 30.29
C ASP A 261 11.00 -1.37 29.41
N PHE A 262 11.96 -2.25 29.74
CA PHE A 262 12.16 -3.54 29.07
C PHE A 262 12.05 -4.77 30.01
N ASP A 263 11.44 -4.62 31.19
CA ASP A 263 11.29 -5.68 32.19
C ASP A 263 10.01 -6.54 32.01
N TYR A 264 9.63 -6.83 30.76
CA TYR A 264 8.44 -7.63 30.46
C TYR A 264 8.72 -9.14 30.55
N ASP A 265 7.89 -9.90 31.26
CA ASP A 265 8.01 -11.36 31.36
C ASP A 265 7.06 -12.09 30.42
N ASP A 266 5.89 -11.51 30.14
CA ASP A 266 4.86 -12.09 29.29
C ASP A 266 4.36 -11.14 28.20
N ILE A 267 3.86 -11.71 27.10
CA ILE A 267 3.29 -10.96 25.99
C ILE A 267 2.02 -10.19 26.37
N SER A 268 1.29 -10.65 27.40
CA SER A 268 0.11 -9.93 27.91
C SER A 268 0.52 -8.57 28.48
N GLN A 269 1.64 -8.49 29.21
CA GLN A 269 2.14 -7.24 29.78
C GLN A 269 2.52 -6.24 28.68
N VAL A 270 3.13 -6.72 27.59
CA VAL A 270 3.42 -5.89 26.41
C VAL A 270 2.13 -5.39 25.76
N SER A 271 1.10 -6.26 25.68
CA SER A 271 -0.18 -5.90 25.08
C SER A 271 -0.97 -4.90 25.95
N GLU A 272 -0.94 -5.07 27.27
CA GLU A 272 -1.62 -4.23 28.26
C GLU A 272 -0.93 -2.87 28.46
N ALA A 273 0.32 -2.73 28.02
CA ALA A 273 1.01 -1.44 27.98
C ALA A 273 0.33 -0.43 27.04
N LEU A 274 -0.52 -0.90 26.11
CA LEU A 274 -1.30 -0.06 25.20
C LEU A 274 -2.79 -0.15 25.52
N LYS A 275 -3.47 1.00 25.56
CA LYS A 275 -4.92 1.05 25.69
C LYS A 275 -5.61 0.55 24.42
N THR A 276 -6.87 0.14 24.58
CA THR A 276 -7.77 -0.09 23.44
C THR A 276 -7.92 1.19 22.63
N PRO A 277 -7.68 1.16 21.30
CA PRO A 277 -7.86 2.33 20.46
C PRO A 277 -9.34 2.77 20.46
N PRO A 278 -9.62 4.07 20.32
CA PRO A 278 -10.98 4.55 20.12
C PRO A 278 -11.56 4.03 18.79
N ALA A 279 -12.87 4.15 18.61
CA ALA A 279 -13.52 3.78 17.36
C ALA A 279 -12.83 4.45 16.15
N VAL A 280 -12.38 3.65 15.19
CA VAL A 280 -11.59 4.12 14.05
C VAL A 280 -12.46 4.98 13.15
N THR A 281 -12.20 6.29 13.17
CA THR A 281 -12.70 7.22 12.17
C THR A 281 -11.51 7.97 11.60
N MET A 282 -11.31 7.84 10.28
CA MET A 282 -10.32 8.64 9.57
C MET A 282 -10.75 10.11 9.62
N ARG A 283 -9.91 10.98 10.18
CA ARG A 283 -10.09 12.43 10.16
C ARG A 283 -8.82 13.07 9.62
N PRO A 284 -8.91 14.01 8.67
CA PRO A 284 -7.73 14.73 8.22
C PRO A 284 -7.18 15.54 9.40
N ALA A 285 -5.90 15.37 9.70
CA ALA A 285 -5.22 16.17 10.72
C ALA A 285 -4.78 17.54 10.18
N SER A 286 -4.72 17.68 8.86
CA SER A 286 -4.36 18.89 8.12
C SER A 286 -5.00 18.87 6.73
N THR A 287 -5.25 20.05 6.17
CA THR A 287 -5.64 20.30 4.77
C THR A 287 -4.44 20.69 3.89
N ASP A 288 -3.24 20.81 4.48
CA ASP A 288 -2.00 21.12 3.76
C ASP A 288 -1.58 19.92 2.90
N LEU A 289 -1.89 20.03 1.61
CA LEU A 289 -1.39 19.14 0.59
C LEU A 289 0.00 19.64 0.18
N GLN A 290 1.03 19.18 0.89
CA GLN A 290 2.40 19.36 0.41
C GLN A 290 2.47 18.81 -1.01
N ASN A 291 2.93 19.65 -1.94
CA ASN A 291 2.93 19.35 -3.37
C ASN A 291 3.58 17.98 -3.62
N PRO A 292 2.86 17.00 -4.18
CA PRO A 292 3.55 15.84 -4.72
C PRO A 292 4.50 16.32 -5.82
N ASN A 293 5.64 15.63 -5.97
CA ASN A 293 6.61 15.93 -7.01
C ASN A 293 5.94 15.85 -8.40
N GLN A 294 5.46 17.00 -8.89
CA GLN A 294 4.76 17.15 -10.19
C GLN A 294 5.58 16.61 -11.36
N SER A 295 6.91 16.61 -11.22
CA SER A 295 7.86 16.23 -12.26
C SER A 295 7.81 14.75 -12.67
N ALA A 296 7.27 13.85 -11.84
CA ALA A 296 7.18 12.43 -12.17
C ALA A 296 5.97 12.13 -13.09
N ASN A 297 4.81 12.71 -12.80
CA ASN A 297 3.56 12.49 -13.55
C ASN A 297 3.60 13.14 -14.95
N GLU A 298 4.26 14.29 -15.12
CA GLU A 298 4.37 14.96 -16.42
C GLU A 298 5.39 14.32 -17.38
N ARG A 299 6.45 13.68 -16.85
CA ARG A 299 7.49 13.04 -17.66
C ARG A 299 7.05 11.71 -18.30
N ALA A 300 6.08 11.02 -17.70
CA ALA A 300 5.55 9.75 -18.21
C ALA A 300 4.84 9.88 -19.56
N ILE A 301 4.07 10.96 -19.76
CA ILE A 301 3.24 11.16 -20.95
C ILE A 301 4.10 11.47 -22.20
N ALA A 302 5.35 11.92 -22.02
CA ALA A 302 6.21 12.41 -23.10
C ALA A 302 7.07 11.34 -23.80
N GLN A 303 7.09 10.08 -23.35
CA GLN A 303 8.07 9.06 -23.81
C GLN A 303 7.48 7.69 -24.19
N GLU A 304 6.28 7.63 -24.78
CA GLU A 304 5.62 6.34 -25.13
C GLU A 304 5.53 5.34 -23.95
N ALA A 305 5.55 5.84 -22.72
CA ALA A 305 5.49 5.05 -21.51
C ALA A 305 4.03 4.75 -21.11
N PHE A 306 3.84 3.65 -20.41
CA PHE A 306 2.58 3.26 -19.79
C PHE A 306 2.57 3.68 -18.33
N SER A 307 1.47 4.27 -17.87
CA SER A 307 1.28 4.56 -16.44
C SER A 307 1.23 3.26 -15.64
N LEU A 308 1.97 3.18 -14.54
CA LEU A 308 2.06 1.97 -13.73
C LEU A 308 0.87 1.85 -12.76
N ILE A 309 0.19 0.71 -12.82
CA ILE A 309 -0.73 0.23 -11.79
C ILE A 309 -0.01 -0.87 -11.00
N GLY A 310 0.67 -0.45 -9.93
CA GLY A 310 1.40 -1.36 -9.04
C GLY A 310 0.50 -1.96 -7.96
N GLU A 311 0.31 -3.28 -7.99
CA GLU A 311 -0.49 -4.01 -6.99
C GLU A 311 0.36 -5.07 -6.30
N LEU A 312 0.25 -5.27 -4.99
CA LEU A 312 0.94 -6.39 -4.34
C LEU A 312 0.25 -7.70 -4.70
N ALA A 313 1.00 -8.69 -5.19
CA ALA A 313 0.46 -10.02 -5.40
C ALA A 313 -0.01 -10.64 -4.06
N ILE A 314 -1.17 -11.31 -4.05
CA ILE A 314 -1.83 -11.78 -2.82
C ILE A 314 -0.97 -12.74 -1.99
N TYR A 315 -0.09 -13.51 -2.63
CA TYR A 315 0.85 -14.42 -1.95
C TYR A 315 2.27 -13.87 -1.84
N GLN A 316 2.44 -12.57 -2.04
CA GLN A 316 3.71 -11.86 -1.96
C GLN A 316 3.70 -10.80 -0.87
N THR A 317 2.69 -10.78 0.00
CA THR A 317 2.49 -9.75 1.02
C THR A 317 3.34 -9.93 2.28
N ASP A 318 3.81 -11.14 2.54
CA ASP A 318 4.62 -11.43 3.72
C ASP A 318 5.59 -12.61 3.49
N PRO A 319 6.64 -12.73 4.32
CA PRO A 319 7.65 -13.78 4.18
C PRO A 319 7.12 -15.22 4.27
N VAL A 320 5.99 -15.46 4.95
CA VAL A 320 5.43 -16.80 5.15
C VAL A 320 4.69 -17.24 3.89
N VAL A 321 3.72 -16.44 3.41
CA VAL A 321 2.89 -16.83 2.26
C VAL A 321 3.70 -16.88 0.96
N ARG A 322 4.72 -16.02 0.83
CA ARG A 322 5.68 -16.00 -0.29
C ARG A 322 6.41 -17.33 -0.47
N ARG A 323 6.60 -18.06 0.61
CA ARG A 323 7.34 -19.33 0.64
C ARG A 323 6.44 -20.55 0.64
N SER A 324 5.14 -20.39 0.35
CA SER A 324 4.21 -21.50 0.25
C SER A 324 4.20 -22.12 -1.15
N PRO A 325 4.68 -23.38 -1.33
CA PRO A 325 4.67 -24.02 -2.64
C PRO A 325 3.25 -24.32 -3.15
N ALA A 326 2.30 -24.51 -2.22
CA ALA A 326 0.90 -24.75 -2.58
C ALA A 326 0.25 -23.49 -3.16
N LEU A 327 0.48 -22.33 -2.53
CA LEU A 327 -0.07 -21.05 -2.99
C LEU A 327 0.59 -20.61 -4.30
N ALA A 328 1.89 -20.83 -4.46
CA ALA A 328 2.63 -20.53 -5.69
C ALA A 328 2.10 -21.29 -6.93
N LYS A 329 1.49 -22.47 -6.75
CA LYS A 329 0.92 -23.29 -7.83
C LYS A 329 -0.51 -22.93 -8.21
N THR A 330 -1.16 -22.05 -7.46
CA THR A 330 -2.50 -21.57 -7.81
C THR A 330 -2.43 -20.59 -8.98
N ARG A 331 -3.58 -20.30 -9.59
CA ARG A 331 -3.70 -19.26 -10.62
C ARG A 331 -3.14 -17.91 -10.16
N ASP A 332 -3.48 -17.49 -8.94
CA ASP A 332 -3.05 -16.19 -8.42
C ASP A 332 -1.54 -16.18 -8.14
N GLY A 333 -0.96 -17.32 -7.72
CA GLY A 333 0.49 -17.48 -7.57
C GLY A 333 1.25 -17.40 -8.90
N LEU A 334 0.72 -18.02 -9.97
CA LEU A 334 1.33 -18.00 -11.29
C LEU A 334 1.26 -16.62 -11.96
N THR A 335 0.16 -15.89 -11.76
CA THR A 335 -0.01 -14.56 -12.37
C THR A 335 0.85 -13.47 -11.73
N ALA A 336 1.44 -13.70 -10.56
CA ALA A 336 2.31 -12.73 -9.87
C ALA A 336 3.55 -12.32 -10.68
N LYS A 337 3.92 -13.08 -11.72
CA LYS A 337 5.05 -12.80 -12.63
C LYS A 337 4.64 -12.29 -14.01
N SER A 338 3.37 -11.90 -14.16
CA SER A 338 2.83 -11.36 -15.41
C SER A 338 2.56 -9.85 -15.29
N CYS A 339 2.45 -9.19 -16.42
CA CYS A 339 1.88 -7.86 -16.53
C CYS A 339 0.58 -7.89 -17.34
N ARG A 340 -0.31 -6.95 -17.08
CA ARG A 340 -1.60 -6.84 -17.75
C ARG A 340 -1.69 -5.53 -18.53
N LEU A 341 -2.19 -5.63 -19.75
CA LEU A 341 -2.37 -4.51 -20.69
C LEU A 341 -3.77 -4.58 -21.30
N HIS A 342 -4.30 -3.42 -21.67
CA HIS A 342 -5.56 -3.36 -22.39
C HIS A 342 -5.42 -3.99 -23.79
N PRO A 343 -6.42 -4.73 -24.32
CA PRO A 343 -6.33 -5.36 -25.64
C PRO A 343 -6.04 -4.38 -26.80
N GLU A 344 -6.50 -3.14 -26.71
CA GLU A 344 -6.19 -2.10 -27.71
C GLU A 344 -4.71 -1.72 -27.68
N ASP A 345 -4.09 -1.64 -26.50
CA ASP A 345 -2.66 -1.34 -26.35
C ASP A 345 -1.81 -2.49 -26.87
N LEU A 346 -2.24 -3.74 -26.68
CA LEU A 346 -1.59 -4.91 -27.27
C LEU A 346 -1.58 -4.83 -28.79
N THR A 347 -2.75 -4.57 -29.38
CA THR A 347 -2.93 -4.45 -30.83
C THR A 347 -2.08 -3.31 -31.38
N ALA A 348 -2.08 -2.15 -30.73
CA ALA A 348 -1.29 -0.99 -31.13
C ALA A 348 0.23 -1.24 -31.06
N ARG A 349 0.68 -2.15 -30.19
CA ARG A 349 2.08 -2.54 -30.03
C ARG A 349 2.47 -3.82 -30.79
N GLY A 350 1.55 -4.41 -31.55
CA GLY A 350 1.78 -5.67 -32.26
C GLY A 350 2.06 -6.86 -31.33
N LEU A 351 1.55 -6.82 -30.10
CA LEU A 351 1.71 -7.86 -29.09
C LEU A 351 0.46 -8.76 -29.04
N THR A 352 0.65 -10.02 -28.65
CA THR A 352 -0.44 -10.95 -28.35
C THR A 352 -0.39 -11.42 -26.89
N GLU A 353 -1.50 -11.95 -26.38
CA GLU A 353 -1.49 -12.63 -25.07
C GLU A 353 -0.43 -13.73 -25.02
N GLY A 354 0.29 -13.82 -23.91
CA GLY A 354 1.42 -14.74 -23.72
C GLY A 354 2.77 -14.25 -24.27
N SER A 355 2.81 -13.12 -24.98
CA SER A 355 4.09 -12.54 -25.43
C SER A 355 4.97 -12.20 -24.24
N GLU A 356 6.27 -12.41 -24.37
CA GLU A 356 7.26 -11.89 -23.42
C GLU A 356 7.68 -10.48 -23.82
N ILE A 357 7.65 -9.57 -22.85
CA ILE A 357 8.09 -8.20 -23.03
C ILE A 357 9.14 -7.85 -21.98
N GLN A 358 10.11 -7.02 -22.38
CA GLN A 358 10.97 -6.34 -21.45
C GLN A 358 10.27 -5.06 -20.97
N VAL A 359 10.05 -4.98 -19.67
CA VAL A 359 9.52 -3.81 -18.97
C VAL A 359 10.67 -3.08 -18.30
N ALA A 360 10.73 -1.76 -18.44
CA ALA A 360 11.80 -0.93 -17.91
C ALA A 360 11.26 0.31 -17.19
N GLY A 361 11.69 0.47 -15.94
CA GLY A 361 11.48 1.66 -15.10
C GLY A 361 12.75 2.51 -15.00
N GLY A 362 12.84 3.37 -13.99
CA GLY A 362 13.96 4.29 -13.82
C GLY A 362 15.30 3.59 -13.56
N HIS A 363 15.30 2.54 -12.74
CA HIS A 363 16.51 1.85 -12.29
C HIS A 363 16.47 0.32 -12.46
N HIS A 364 15.39 -0.21 -13.03
CA HIS A 364 15.17 -1.65 -13.11
C HIS A 364 14.57 -2.09 -14.43
N ARG A 365 14.86 -3.34 -14.81
CA ARG A 365 14.26 -4.02 -15.97
C ARG A 365 13.84 -5.42 -15.58
N ALA A 366 12.71 -5.87 -16.11
CA ALA A 366 12.22 -7.23 -15.93
C ALA A 366 11.61 -7.75 -17.23
N THR A 367 11.73 -9.05 -17.47
CA THR A 367 10.99 -9.73 -18.54
C THR A 367 9.71 -10.30 -17.94
N LEU A 368 8.56 -9.90 -18.46
CA LEU A 368 7.25 -10.32 -17.97
C LEU A 368 6.42 -10.88 -19.12
N GLN A 369 5.58 -11.87 -18.81
CA GLN A 369 4.56 -12.34 -19.75
C GLN A 369 3.35 -11.42 -19.73
N VAL A 370 2.83 -11.14 -20.92
CA VAL A 370 1.66 -10.30 -21.15
C VAL A 370 0.37 -11.09 -20.98
N VAL A 371 -0.55 -10.54 -20.22
CA VAL A 371 -1.95 -11.00 -20.11
C VAL A 371 -2.87 -9.89 -20.60
N ALA A 372 -3.79 -10.21 -21.51
CA ALA A 372 -4.78 -9.26 -21.98
C ALA A 372 -5.85 -9.02 -20.89
N ASP A 373 -6.18 -7.77 -20.61
CA ASP A 373 -7.16 -7.42 -19.58
C ASP A 373 -7.92 -6.14 -19.95
N SER A 374 -9.18 -6.30 -20.38
CA SER A 374 -10.06 -5.17 -20.72
C SER A 374 -10.45 -4.32 -19.52
N GLY A 375 -10.15 -4.78 -18.30
CA GLY A 375 -10.33 -4.00 -17.08
C GLY A 375 -9.20 -3.01 -16.80
N VAL A 376 -8.04 -3.14 -17.46
CA VAL A 376 -6.93 -2.18 -17.33
C VAL A 376 -7.27 -0.92 -18.14
N THR A 377 -7.06 0.27 -17.56
CA THR A 377 -7.27 1.53 -18.29
C THR A 377 -6.30 1.62 -19.48
N PRO A 378 -6.76 1.94 -20.71
CA PRO A 378 -5.86 2.13 -21.86
C PRO A 378 -4.71 3.10 -21.56
N GLY A 379 -3.52 2.79 -22.06
CA GLY A 379 -2.29 3.54 -21.77
C GLY A 379 -1.69 3.25 -20.38
N CYS A 380 -2.24 2.30 -19.62
CA CYS A 380 -1.67 1.82 -18.36
C CYS A 380 -1.15 0.38 -18.48
N ILE A 381 -0.18 0.05 -17.64
CA ILE A 381 0.32 -1.32 -17.43
C ILE A 381 0.11 -1.70 -15.97
N SER A 382 -0.52 -2.84 -15.73
CA SER A 382 -0.68 -3.39 -14.38
C SER A 382 0.37 -4.46 -14.12
N VAL A 383 1.15 -4.27 -13.05
CA VAL A 383 2.24 -5.17 -12.66
C VAL A 383 2.04 -5.56 -11.20
N PHE A 384 2.11 -6.86 -10.92
CA PHE A 384 2.18 -7.31 -9.54
C PHE A 384 3.57 -7.04 -8.97
N LEU A 385 3.63 -6.33 -7.86
CA LEU A 385 4.81 -6.06 -7.05
C LEU A 385 4.97 -7.13 -5.95
N GLY A 386 6.09 -7.07 -5.23
CA GLY A 386 6.39 -7.97 -4.11
C GLY A 386 7.12 -9.26 -4.51
N THR A 387 7.59 -9.37 -5.76
CA THR A 387 8.54 -10.40 -6.19
C THR A 387 9.93 -9.78 -6.39
N LEU A 388 11.00 -10.58 -6.39
CA LEU A 388 12.35 -10.06 -6.70
C LEU A 388 12.41 -9.46 -8.11
N GLU A 389 11.64 -10.02 -9.03
CA GLU A 389 11.59 -9.60 -10.43
C GLU A 389 10.92 -8.23 -10.59
N THR A 390 9.94 -7.87 -9.73
CA THR A 390 9.09 -6.69 -9.94
C THR A 390 9.11 -5.67 -8.80
N ALA A 391 9.65 -5.98 -7.62
CA ALA A 391 9.61 -5.09 -6.45
C ALA A 391 10.27 -3.72 -6.71
N ALA A 392 11.32 -3.68 -7.54
CA ALA A 392 12.03 -2.45 -7.85
C ALA A 392 11.23 -1.44 -8.68
N PHE A 393 10.06 -1.82 -9.21
CA PHE A 393 9.14 -0.87 -9.85
C PHE A 393 8.25 -0.11 -8.85
N GLY A 394 8.34 -0.38 -7.55
CA GLY A 394 7.44 0.19 -6.54
C GLY A 394 7.50 1.72 -6.39
N ALA A 395 8.58 2.36 -6.83
CA ALA A 395 8.76 3.81 -6.83
C ALA A 395 8.54 4.45 -8.21
N ASP A 396 8.35 3.65 -9.25
CA ASP A 396 8.06 4.14 -10.60
C ASP A 396 6.60 4.58 -10.71
N VAL A 397 6.34 5.62 -11.52
CA VAL A 397 4.99 6.05 -11.89
C VAL A 397 4.59 5.61 -13.30
N ALA A 398 5.59 5.27 -14.12
CA ALA A 398 5.41 4.82 -15.48
C ALA A 398 6.54 3.90 -15.92
N LEU A 399 6.24 3.04 -16.89
CA LEU A 399 7.15 2.03 -17.40
C LEU A 399 7.16 2.05 -18.93
N THR A 400 8.31 1.76 -19.52
CA THR A 400 8.43 1.52 -20.96
C THR A 400 8.43 0.02 -21.24
N ILE A 401 7.93 -0.38 -22.41
CA ILE A 401 7.90 -1.78 -22.83
C ILE A 401 8.59 -1.95 -24.18
N LYS A 402 9.23 -3.10 -24.36
CA LYS A 402 9.79 -3.57 -25.63
C LYS A 402 9.50 -5.06 -25.80
N ALA A 403 9.17 -5.50 -27.01
CA ALA A 403 9.09 -6.93 -27.29
C ALA A 403 10.46 -7.60 -27.06
N VAL A 404 10.44 -8.84 -26.58
CA VAL A 404 11.63 -9.70 -26.57
C VAL A 404 11.61 -10.48 -27.88
N ASP A 405 12.66 -10.36 -28.68
CA ASP A 405 12.84 -11.07 -29.96
C ASP A 405 13.10 -12.57 -29.77
#